data_AF-A0A658NRH0-F1
#
_entry.id   AF-A0A658NRH0-F1
#
_cell.length_a   1.000
_cell.length_b   1.000
_cell.length_c   1.000
_cell.angle_alpha   90.00
_cell.angle_beta   90.00
_cell.angle_gamma   90.00
#
_symmetry.space_group_name_H-M   'P 1'
#
loop_
_entity.id
_entity.type
_entity.pdbx_description
1 polymer ?
#
loop_
_entity_poly.entity_id
_entity_poly.type
_entity_poly.pdbx_seq_one_letter_code
_entity_poly.pdbx_strand_id
1 'polypeptide(L)'
;MLSQLTLRFPKKLIEQLKNRATTENTSVNALAERLMESSLQGSAAGEEYLRLVTDPDEAVRQLYRQLILGQTFGAAAPSRDTLQFMVELAHQAYRRGQGQLVSMSRLRVLLDMTFELLAWQVENGQPVDAPYLKGIFGMTGEDWRAESERFMAGLAPAVTQDYAEHLLRPLASRAFDLYALPDEAIAAIFTRSRLKAVFPLCMYARDWSFSDLRRFTDQVRPVVPAARETLQAGTLRFEIRISGQEPDSRPGEWYEMPRLHLLISGQEFVMPFGWAQFSELLRTLSVYHQDPAVLTQGFDGSCVVFATRVTASQDVMLGLDALRVYLQEAGFAELARSLVTRCEHGQTSQALEGLRCLYGDL
;
A
#
# COMPACT_ATOMS: atom_id res chain seq x y z
N MET A 1 2.23 -16.52 -43.90
CA MET A 1 1.01 -17.26 -44.31
C MET A 1 -0.09 -16.89 -43.33
N LEU A 2 -1.35 -16.73 -43.77
CA LEU A 2 -2.47 -16.44 -42.86
C LEU A 2 -3.21 -17.75 -42.53
N SER A 3 -3.41 -18.03 -41.25
CA SER A 3 -4.11 -19.20 -40.73
C SER A 3 -5.43 -18.77 -40.07
N GLN A 4 -6.56 -19.23 -40.60
CA GLN A 4 -7.88 -18.78 -40.14
C GLN A 4 -8.26 -19.40 -38.78
N LEU A 5 -8.40 -18.56 -37.76
CA LEU A 5 -8.88 -18.96 -36.42
C LEU A 5 -10.40 -18.76 -36.31
N THR A 6 -11.15 -19.80 -35.93
CA THR A 6 -12.61 -19.71 -35.72
C THR A 6 -12.94 -19.78 -34.23
N LEU A 7 -13.44 -18.68 -33.67
CA LEU A 7 -13.77 -18.56 -32.24
C LEU A 7 -15.28 -18.56 -31.99
N ARG A 8 -15.69 -18.95 -30.78
CA ARG A 8 -17.08 -18.89 -30.30
C ARG A 8 -17.15 -18.06 -29.03
N PHE A 9 -17.96 -17.00 -29.05
CA PHE A 9 -18.10 -16.06 -27.93
C PHE A 9 -19.48 -16.15 -27.25
N PRO A 10 -19.59 -15.90 -25.93
CA PRO A 10 -20.87 -15.73 -25.25
C PRO A 10 -21.70 -14.57 -25.84
N LYS A 11 -23.04 -14.69 -25.87
CA LYS A 11 -23.94 -13.71 -26.50
C LYS A 11 -23.68 -12.25 -26.06
N LYS A 12 -23.59 -12.01 -24.74
CA LYS A 12 -23.29 -10.69 -24.18
C LYS A 12 -21.99 -10.06 -24.72
N LEU A 13 -20.96 -10.88 -24.94
CA LEU A 13 -19.64 -10.40 -25.36
C LEU A 13 -19.63 -10.07 -26.86
N ILE A 14 -20.29 -10.87 -27.71
CA ILE A 14 -20.44 -10.54 -29.14
C ILE A 14 -21.40 -9.36 -29.35
N GLU A 15 -22.37 -9.12 -28.46
CA GLU A 15 -23.20 -7.91 -28.44
C GLU A 15 -22.37 -6.67 -28.06
N GLN A 16 -21.52 -6.74 -27.04
CA GLN A 16 -20.59 -5.67 -26.68
C GLN A 16 -19.59 -5.35 -27.81
N LEU A 17 -18.99 -6.38 -28.43
CA LEU A 17 -18.09 -6.20 -29.58
C LEU A 17 -18.81 -5.57 -30.77
N LYS A 18 -20.06 -5.96 -31.07
CA LYS A 18 -20.88 -5.34 -32.13
C LYS A 18 -21.14 -3.87 -31.86
N ASN A 19 -21.59 -3.52 -30.66
CA ASN A 19 -21.88 -2.13 -30.30
C ASN A 19 -20.62 -1.26 -30.45
N ARG A 20 -19.48 -1.74 -29.93
CA ARG A 20 -18.20 -1.05 -30.03
C ARG A 20 -17.69 -0.94 -31.48
N ALA A 21 -17.84 -1.99 -32.29
CA ALA A 21 -17.46 -1.97 -33.70
C ALA A 21 -18.28 -0.94 -34.51
N THR A 22 -19.58 -0.80 -34.21
CA THR A 22 -20.43 0.25 -34.79
C THR A 22 -19.98 1.65 -34.36
N THR A 23 -19.66 1.87 -33.07
CA THR A 23 -19.15 3.15 -32.58
C THR A 23 -17.81 3.54 -33.20
N GLU A 24 -16.91 2.57 -33.40
CA GLU A 24 -15.59 2.77 -34.03
C GLU A 24 -15.61 2.63 -35.57
N ASN A 25 -16.80 2.55 -36.20
CA ASN A 25 -17.02 2.38 -37.64
C ASN A 25 -16.12 1.32 -38.32
N THR A 26 -16.00 0.15 -37.68
CA THR A 26 -15.13 -0.95 -38.11
C THR A 26 -15.88 -2.29 -38.13
N SER A 27 -15.31 -3.33 -38.74
CA SER A 27 -15.90 -4.66 -38.70
C SER A 27 -15.65 -5.34 -37.35
N VAL A 28 -16.59 -6.19 -36.91
CA VAL A 28 -16.45 -6.96 -35.65
C VAL A 28 -15.20 -7.85 -35.68
N ASN A 29 -14.85 -8.40 -36.86
CA ASN A 29 -13.65 -9.21 -37.02
C ASN A 29 -12.39 -8.35 -36.89
N ALA A 30 -12.31 -7.20 -37.58
CA ALA A 30 -11.16 -6.31 -37.48
C ALA A 30 -11.01 -5.69 -36.08
N LEU A 31 -12.11 -5.42 -35.37
CA LEU A 31 -12.07 -5.02 -33.96
C LEU A 31 -11.56 -6.16 -33.06
N ALA A 32 -12.06 -7.39 -33.24
CA ALA A 32 -11.61 -8.54 -32.47
C ALA A 32 -10.14 -8.90 -32.76
N GLU A 33 -9.72 -8.79 -34.02
CA GLU A 33 -8.34 -8.98 -34.49
C GLU A 33 -7.43 -7.90 -33.91
N ARG A 34 -7.77 -6.61 -34.03
CA ARG A 34 -6.99 -5.51 -33.41
C ARG A 34 -6.97 -5.59 -31.87
N LEU A 35 -8.04 -6.05 -31.23
CA LEU A 35 -8.05 -6.27 -29.77
C LEU A 35 -7.16 -7.46 -29.37
N MET A 36 -7.26 -8.60 -30.07
CA MET A 36 -6.35 -9.73 -29.85
C MET A 36 -4.91 -9.34 -30.13
N GLU A 37 -4.65 -8.70 -31.27
CA GLU A 37 -3.34 -8.21 -31.67
C GLU A 37 -2.78 -7.22 -30.63
N SER A 38 -3.54 -6.22 -30.17
CA SER A 38 -3.06 -5.32 -29.10
C SER A 38 -2.77 -6.07 -27.77
N SER A 39 -3.54 -7.12 -27.45
CA SER A 39 -3.30 -7.97 -26.27
C SER A 39 -2.13 -8.96 -26.43
N LEU A 40 -1.67 -9.21 -27.67
CA LEU A 40 -0.61 -10.18 -28.01
C LEU A 40 0.71 -9.49 -28.42
N GLN A 41 0.64 -8.32 -29.07
CA GLN A 41 1.77 -7.41 -29.32
C GLN A 41 2.27 -6.76 -28.04
N GLY A 42 1.37 -6.52 -27.07
CA GLY A 42 1.72 -6.08 -25.72
C GLY A 42 2.41 -7.20 -24.94
N SER A 43 3.67 -7.46 -25.31
CA SER A 43 4.64 -8.46 -24.81
C SER A 43 4.03 -9.62 -24.01
N ALA A 44 4.10 -10.83 -24.59
CA ALA A 44 3.80 -12.06 -23.87
C ALA A 44 4.56 -12.04 -22.53
N ALA A 45 3.80 -12.02 -21.42
CA ALA A 45 4.34 -11.66 -20.11
C ALA A 45 5.59 -12.48 -19.81
N GLY A 46 6.66 -11.79 -19.39
CA GLY A 46 7.99 -12.37 -19.36
C GLY A 46 8.03 -13.67 -18.57
N GLU A 47 8.89 -14.61 -18.98
CA GLU A 47 8.98 -15.90 -18.29
C GLU A 47 9.33 -15.72 -16.80
N GLU A 48 9.98 -14.61 -16.45
CA GLU A 48 10.19 -14.14 -15.09
C GLU A 48 8.87 -13.70 -14.42
N TYR A 49 8.11 -12.74 -14.95
CA TYR A 49 6.80 -12.34 -14.39
C TYR A 49 5.83 -13.52 -14.24
N LEU A 50 5.77 -14.43 -15.22
CA LEU A 50 4.95 -15.63 -15.11
C LEU A 50 5.38 -16.53 -13.93
N ARG A 51 6.69 -16.64 -13.64
CA ARG A 51 7.18 -17.33 -12.44
C ARG A 51 6.84 -16.55 -11.16
N LEU A 52 6.99 -15.23 -11.13
CA LEU A 52 6.65 -14.37 -9.98
C LEU A 52 5.16 -14.49 -9.60
N VAL A 53 4.26 -14.53 -10.58
CA VAL A 53 2.81 -14.72 -10.36
C VAL A 53 2.43 -16.18 -10.05
N THR A 54 3.26 -17.16 -10.45
CA THR A 54 3.02 -18.59 -10.14
C THR A 54 3.40 -18.94 -8.70
N ASP A 55 4.48 -18.37 -8.16
CA ASP A 55 4.85 -18.48 -6.73
C ASP A 55 5.12 -17.09 -6.12
N PRO A 56 4.05 -16.33 -5.80
CA PRO A 56 4.17 -14.97 -5.28
C PRO A 56 4.74 -14.92 -3.86
N ASP A 57 4.70 -16.03 -3.11
CA ASP A 57 5.23 -16.11 -1.75
C ASP A 57 6.75 -16.29 -1.77
N GLU A 58 7.27 -17.14 -2.67
CA GLU A 58 8.71 -17.23 -2.96
C GLU A 58 9.25 -15.90 -3.53
N ALA A 59 8.52 -15.27 -4.46
CA ALA A 59 8.88 -13.96 -5.02
C ALA A 59 9.01 -12.88 -3.93
N VAL A 60 7.99 -12.72 -3.08
CA VAL A 60 8.02 -11.78 -1.95
C VAL A 60 9.12 -12.14 -0.94
N ARG A 61 9.42 -13.44 -0.74
CA ARG A 61 10.54 -13.88 0.12
C ARG A 61 11.92 -13.53 -0.45
N GLN A 62 12.10 -13.56 -1.77
CA GLN A 62 13.34 -13.12 -2.41
C GLN A 62 13.48 -11.59 -2.32
N LEU A 63 12.39 -10.86 -2.58
CA LEU A 63 12.36 -9.39 -2.46
C LEU A 63 12.61 -8.92 -1.01
N TYR A 64 12.09 -9.63 0.00
CA TYR A 64 12.40 -9.34 1.39
C TYR A 64 13.90 -9.43 1.68
N ARG A 65 14.55 -10.49 1.20
CA ARG A 65 16.00 -10.69 1.36
C ARG A 65 16.80 -9.60 0.64
N GLN A 66 16.47 -9.30 -0.61
CA GLN A 66 17.17 -8.30 -1.43
C GLN A 66 16.97 -6.86 -0.92
N LEU A 67 15.71 -6.43 -0.73
CA LEU A 67 15.36 -5.05 -0.40
C LEU A 67 15.51 -4.73 1.09
N ILE A 68 14.94 -5.57 1.96
CA ILE A 68 14.84 -5.30 3.40
C ILE A 68 16.12 -5.72 4.13
N LEU A 69 16.57 -6.96 3.93
CA LEU A 69 17.78 -7.51 4.58
C LEU A 69 19.09 -7.15 3.85
N GLY A 70 19.02 -6.64 2.61
CA GLY A 70 20.21 -6.30 1.82
C GLY A 70 21.03 -7.51 1.34
N GLN A 71 20.48 -8.71 1.44
CA GLN A 71 21.06 -9.96 0.95
C GLN A 71 20.86 -10.04 -0.57
N THR A 72 21.65 -9.29 -1.33
CA THR A 72 21.54 -9.24 -2.80
C THR A 72 22.15 -10.46 -3.50
N PHE A 73 23.04 -11.20 -2.85
CA PHE A 73 23.73 -12.39 -3.40
C PHE A 73 24.40 -12.18 -4.77
N GLY A 74 24.75 -10.94 -5.13
CA GLY A 74 25.29 -10.58 -6.45
C GLY A 74 24.24 -10.35 -7.56
N ALA A 75 22.95 -10.42 -7.23
CA ALA A 75 21.88 -10.03 -8.14
C ALA A 75 21.91 -8.53 -8.47
N ALA A 76 21.44 -8.19 -9.66
CA ALA A 76 21.32 -6.82 -10.17
C ALA A 76 20.20 -6.02 -9.46
N ALA A 77 19.92 -4.82 -9.98
CA ALA A 77 18.69 -4.10 -9.64
C ALA A 77 17.44 -4.94 -10.02
N PRO A 78 16.28 -4.72 -9.38
CA PRO A 78 15.02 -5.38 -9.74
C PRO A 78 14.70 -5.27 -11.24
N SER A 79 14.28 -6.37 -11.84
CA SER A 79 13.86 -6.42 -13.24
C SER A 79 12.55 -5.66 -13.48
N ARG A 80 12.23 -5.34 -14.73
CA ARG A 80 10.94 -4.73 -15.11
C ARG A 80 9.75 -5.60 -14.69
N ASP A 81 9.87 -6.91 -14.85
CA ASP A 81 8.89 -7.90 -14.38
C ASP A 81 8.73 -7.88 -12.86
N THR A 82 9.83 -7.75 -12.11
CA THR A 82 9.81 -7.60 -10.65
C THR A 82 9.15 -6.28 -10.22
N LEU A 83 9.43 -5.18 -10.92
CA LEU A 83 8.84 -3.87 -10.63
C LEU A 83 7.33 -3.88 -10.91
N GLN A 84 6.90 -4.44 -12.04
CA GLN A 84 5.49 -4.65 -12.37
C GLN A 84 4.78 -5.48 -11.29
N PHE A 85 5.38 -6.61 -10.88
CA PHE A 85 4.85 -7.47 -9.81
C PHE A 85 4.73 -6.73 -8.47
N MET A 86 5.72 -5.93 -8.07
CA MET A 86 5.66 -5.12 -6.85
C MET A 86 4.56 -4.06 -6.90
N VAL A 87 4.43 -3.35 -8.03
CA VAL A 87 3.39 -2.34 -8.27
C VAL A 87 1.99 -2.96 -8.24
N GLU A 88 1.81 -4.10 -8.90
CA GLU A 88 0.53 -4.81 -8.91
C GLU A 88 0.16 -5.33 -7.52
N LEU A 89 1.11 -5.84 -6.73
CA LEU A 89 0.86 -6.18 -5.33
C LEU A 89 0.51 -4.94 -4.50
N ALA A 90 1.17 -3.79 -4.70
CA ALA A 90 0.83 -2.56 -3.99
C ALA A 90 -0.60 -2.08 -4.33
N HIS A 91 -1.02 -2.20 -5.59
CA HIS A 91 -2.39 -1.92 -6.02
C HIS A 91 -3.39 -3.03 -5.59
N GLN A 92 -2.95 -4.25 -5.30
CA GLN A 92 -3.78 -5.28 -4.67
C GLN A 92 -3.97 -5.05 -3.17
N ALA A 93 -2.97 -4.51 -2.47
CA ALA A 93 -3.12 -4.00 -1.10
C ALA A 93 -4.22 -2.94 -1.08
N TYR A 94 -4.11 -1.99 -2.03
CA TYR A 94 -5.16 -1.16 -2.65
C TYR A 94 -6.66 -1.50 -2.11
N ARG A 95 -6.75 -2.36 -3.15
CA ARG A 95 -7.98 -3.12 -3.43
C ARG A 95 -8.52 -4.03 -2.30
N ARG A 96 -7.86 -4.12 -1.13
CA ARG A 96 -8.24 -5.04 -0.05
C ARG A 96 -8.61 -4.36 1.29
N GLY A 97 -8.02 -3.20 1.60
CA GLY A 97 -8.16 -2.55 2.92
C GLY A 97 -9.50 -1.89 3.22
N GLN A 98 -10.57 -2.69 3.33
CA GLN A 98 -11.97 -2.30 3.57
C GLN A 98 -12.15 -1.05 4.45
N GLY A 99 -12.47 0.09 3.84
CA GLY A 99 -12.76 1.37 4.53
C GLY A 99 -11.56 2.03 5.23
N GLN A 100 -10.37 1.42 5.21
CA GLN A 100 -9.21 1.89 6.00
C GLN A 100 -8.60 3.18 5.42
N LEU A 101 -7.99 3.98 6.30
CA LEU A 101 -7.08 5.07 5.89
C LEU A 101 -5.70 4.49 5.55
N VAL A 102 -5.07 5.05 4.52
CA VAL A 102 -3.76 4.61 4.00
C VAL A 102 -2.60 5.42 4.58
N SER A 103 -1.37 4.91 4.51
CA SER A 103 -0.19 5.68 4.87
C SER A 103 0.17 6.66 3.76
N MET A 104 -0.03 7.94 4.05
CA MET A 104 0.26 9.02 3.12
C MET A 104 1.71 9.05 2.62
N SER A 105 2.67 8.52 3.39
CA SER A 105 4.06 8.41 2.94
C SER A 105 4.26 7.34 1.85
N ARG A 106 3.47 6.26 1.86
CA ARG A 106 3.53 5.20 0.83
C ARG A 106 2.78 5.59 -0.43
N LEU A 107 1.58 6.15 -0.26
CA LEU A 107 0.80 6.68 -1.38
C LEU A 107 1.58 7.78 -2.12
N ARG A 108 2.20 8.72 -1.40
CA ARG A 108 3.03 9.77 -2.02
C ARG A 108 4.20 9.19 -2.81
N VAL A 109 4.93 8.21 -2.28
CA VAL A 109 6.04 7.56 -3.01
C VAL A 109 5.59 6.87 -4.31
N LEU A 110 4.42 6.23 -4.33
CA LEU A 110 3.86 5.63 -5.55
C LEU A 110 3.36 6.69 -6.56
N LEU A 111 2.77 7.79 -6.07
CA LEU A 111 2.39 8.93 -6.90
C LEU A 111 3.62 9.64 -7.49
N ASP A 112 4.70 9.82 -6.72
CA ASP A 112 5.97 10.36 -7.20
C ASP A 112 6.52 9.52 -8.37
N MET A 113 6.54 8.17 -8.23
CA MET A 113 6.90 7.27 -9.35
C MET A 113 5.99 7.48 -10.56
N THR A 114 4.68 7.62 -10.34
CA THR A 114 3.68 7.78 -11.40
C THR A 114 3.89 9.07 -12.19
N PHE A 115 4.16 10.18 -11.49
CA PHE A 115 4.38 11.48 -12.13
C PHE A 115 5.78 11.61 -12.75
N GLU A 116 6.80 10.92 -12.23
CA GLU A 116 8.11 10.83 -12.90
C GLU A 116 8.06 9.98 -14.18
N LEU A 117 7.30 8.86 -14.20
CA LEU A 117 7.05 8.09 -15.42
C LEU A 117 6.31 8.93 -16.48
N LEU A 118 5.33 9.72 -16.05
CA LEU A 118 4.60 10.65 -16.92
C LEU A 118 5.50 11.77 -17.46
N ALA A 119 6.31 12.39 -16.60
CA ALA A 119 7.27 13.40 -17.01
C ALA A 119 8.26 12.84 -18.06
N TRP A 120 8.80 11.65 -17.80
CA TRP A 120 9.70 10.97 -18.76
C TRP A 120 9.00 10.68 -20.10
N GLN A 121 7.75 10.19 -20.09
CA GLN A 121 6.99 9.97 -21.33
C GLN A 121 6.83 11.26 -22.14
N VAL A 122 6.45 12.36 -21.49
CA VAL A 122 6.23 13.67 -22.12
C VAL A 122 7.55 14.23 -22.67
N GLU A 123 8.63 14.19 -21.90
CA GLU A 123 9.97 14.67 -22.30
C GLU A 123 10.55 13.88 -23.49
N ASN A 124 10.21 12.60 -23.60
CA ASN A 124 10.68 11.71 -24.68
C ASN A 124 9.66 11.55 -25.83
N GLY A 125 8.59 12.35 -25.86
CA GLY A 125 7.60 12.37 -26.94
C GLY A 125 6.77 11.07 -27.09
N GLN A 126 6.66 10.27 -26.03
CA GLN A 126 5.88 9.03 -26.02
C GLN A 126 4.37 9.32 -25.98
N PRO A 127 3.53 8.42 -26.51
CA PRO A 127 2.07 8.60 -26.48
C PRO A 127 1.53 8.49 -25.05
N VAL A 128 0.93 9.57 -24.57
CA VAL A 128 0.26 9.65 -23.25
C VAL A 128 -1.25 9.51 -23.43
N ASP A 129 -1.91 8.65 -22.64
CA ASP A 129 -3.38 8.59 -22.57
C ASP A 129 -3.91 9.78 -21.76
N ALA A 130 -3.91 10.96 -22.40
CA ALA A 130 -4.30 12.20 -21.78
C ALA A 130 -5.74 12.17 -21.22
N PRO A 131 -6.76 11.63 -21.93
CA PRO A 131 -8.11 11.49 -21.37
C PRO A 131 -8.17 10.64 -20.11
N TYR A 132 -7.43 9.52 -20.06
CA TYR A 132 -7.40 8.66 -18.88
C TYR A 132 -6.73 9.34 -17.68
N LEU A 133 -5.53 9.89 -17.85
CA LEU A 133 -4.77 10.50 -16.76
C LEU A 133 -5.43 11.78 -16.22
N LYS A 134 -5.96 12.64 -17.10
CA LYS A 134 -6.75 13.82 -16.68
C LYS A 134 -8.02 13.40 -15.94
N GLY A 135 -8.64 12.28 -16.33
CA GLY A 135 -9.79 11.70 -15.65
C GLY A 135 -9.50 11.17 -14.24
N ILE A 136 -8.37 10.49 -14.02
CA ILE A 136 -7.98 9.96 -12.69
C ILE A 136 -7.54 11.07 -11.74
N PHE A 137 -6.73 12.02 -12.21
CA PHE A 137 -6.11 13.04 -11.35
C PHE A 137 -6.85 14.38 -11.32
N GLY A 138 -7.94 14.54 -12.09
CA GLY A 138 -8.69 15.80 -12.18
C GLY A 138 -7.93 16.94 -12.86
N MET A 139 -6.88 16.63 -13.62
CA MET A 139 -6.03 17.61 -14.28
C MET A 139 -6.74 18.24 -15.49
N THR A 140 -6.44 19.51 -15.77
CA THR A 140 -7.10 20.28 -16.84
C THR A 140 -6.11 21.02 -17.75
N GLY A 141 -4.93 21.37 -17.26
CA GLY A 141 -3.86 21.97 -18.06
C GLY A 141 -3.22 20.98 -19.04
N GLU A 142 -2.36 21.49 -19.92
CA GLU A 142 -1.46 20.69 -20.76
C GLU A 142 -0.02 20.62 -20.21
N ASP A 143 0.29 21.44 -19.18
CA ASP A 143 1.55 21.34 -18.43
C ASP A 143 1.43 20.24 -17.37
N TRP A 144 1.72 19.00 -17.78
CA TRP A 144 1.68 17.82 -16.93
C TRP A 144 2.51 17.97 -15.65
N ARG A 145 3.60 18.75 -15.67
CA ARG A 145 4.45 18.94 -14.50
C ARG A 145 3.76 19.87 -13.50
N ALA A 146 3.32 21.05 -13.94
CA ALA A 146 2.61 22.00 -13.07
C ALA A 146 1.27 21.46 -12.56
N GLU A 147 0.57 20.62 -13.33
CA GLU A 147 -0.63 19.91 -12.87
C GLU A 147 -0.29 18.83 -11.82
N SER A 148 0.78 18.05 -12.00
CA SER A 148 1.23 17.02 -11.04
C SER A 148 1.74 17.61 -9.72
N GLU A 149 2.55 18.66 -9.79
CA GLU A 149 3.03 19.38 -8.61
C GLU A 149 1.86 19.99 -7.81
N ARG A 150 0.84 20.53 -8.50
CA ARG A 150 -0.39 21.03 -7.86
C ARG A 150 -1.24 19.92 -7.25
N PHE A 151 -1.38 18.78 -7.92
CA PHE A 151 -2.09 17.61 -7.39
C PHE A 151 -1.43 17.11 -6.10
N MET A 152 -0.10 16.96 -6.08
CA MET A 152 0.64 16.48 -4.90
C MET A 152 0.65 17.48 -3.73
N ALA A 153 0.52 18.78 -4.01
CA ALA A 153 0.29 19.80 -2.99
C ALA A 153 -1.16 19.81 -2.47
N GLY A 154 -2.15 19.53 -3.32
CA GLY A 154 -3.58 19.51 -2.97
C GLY A 154 -4.10 18.19 -2.39
N LEU A 155 -3.30 17.12 -2.41
CA LEU A 155 -3.71 15.80 -1.92
C LEU A 155 -4.02 15.80 -0.41
N ALA A 156 -5.28 15.50 -0.07
CA ALA A 156 -5.81 15.56 1.29
C ALA A 156 -5.05 14.67 2.30
N PRO A 157 -4.96 15.05 3.60
CA PRO A 157 -4.29 14.23 4.63
C PRO A 157 -4.96 12.87 4.88
N ALA A 158 -6.29 12.79 4.75
CA ALA A 158 -7.04 11.55 4.86
C ALA A 158 -7.38 11.01 3.47
N VAL A 159 -6.58 10.06 2.98
CA VAL A 159 -6.96 9.27 1.80
C VAL A 159 -7.51 7.92 2.26
N THR A 160 -8.73 7.62 1.81
CA THR A 160 -9.34 6.30 2.00
C THR A 160 -8.76 5.30 1.02
N GLN A 161 -8.81 4.03 1.41
CA GLN A 161 -8.36 2.90 0.62
C GLN A 161 -8.86 2.92 -0.84
N ASP A 162 -10.15 3.19 -1.07
CA ASP A 162 -10.73 3.14 -2.42
C ASP A 162 -10.27 4.30 -3.30
N TYR A 163 -9.91 5.44 -2.71
CA TYR A 163 -9.34 6.56 -3.46
C TYR A 163 -7.85 6.34 -3.74
N ALA A 164 -7.09 5.75 -2.81
CA ALA A 164 -5.72 5.31 -3.06
C ALA A 164 -5.63 4.28 -4.20
N GLU A 165 -6.55 3.31 -4.23
CA GLU A 165 -6.70 2.36 -5.35
C GLU A 165 -6.92 3.10 -6.66
N HIS A 166 -7.94 3.98 -6.72
CA HIS A 166 -8.29 4.71 -7.92
C HIS A 166 -7.13 5.52 -8.50
N LEU A 167 -6.41 6.25 -7.65
CA LEU A 167 -5.26 7.07 -8.02
C LEU A 167 -4.06 6.28 -8.53
N LEU A 168 -3.94 5.01 -8.15
CA LEU A 168 -2.82 4.14 -8.52
C LEU A 168 -3.14 3.18 -9.68
N ARG A 169 -4.37 3.21 -10.20
CA ARG A 169 -4.74 2.49 -11.43
C ARG A 169 -3.82 2.81 -12.62
N PRO A 170 -3.40 4.08 -12.88
CA PRO A 170 -2.44 4.37 -13.93
C PRO A 170 -1.13 3.58 -13.81
N LEU A 171 -0.52 3.58 -12.62
CA LEU A 171 0.75 2.90 -12.35
C LEU A 171 0.63 1.37 -12.45
N ALA A 172 -0.48 0.79 -11.98
CA ALA A 172 -0.74 -0.65 -12.06
C ALA A 172 -1.30 -1.11 -13.42
N SER A 173 -1.70 -0.18 -14.28
CA SER A 173 -2.11 -0.45 -15.65
C SER A 173 -0.93 -0.33 -16.62
N ARG A 174 -1.12 -0.81 -17.85
CA ARG A 174 -0.17 -0.59 -18.96
C ARG A 174 -0.24 0.84 -19.55
N ALA A 175 -0.56 1.87 -18.75
CA ALA A 175 -0.45 3.27 -19.14
C ALA A 175 1.02 3.73 -19.23
N PHE A 176 1.90 3.11 -18.44
CA PHE A 176 3.34 3.28 -18.50
C PHE A 176 4.01 1.98 -18.93
N ASP A 177 4.56 1.95 -20.14
CA ASP A 177 5.34 0.79 -20.59
C ASP A 177 6.76 0.85 -20.02
N LEU A 178 7.01 0.09 -18.94
CA LEU A 178 8.31 -0.03 -18.31
C LEU A 178 9.40 -0.60 -19.26
N TYR A 179 9.02 -1.27 -20.35
CA TYR A 179 9.94 -1.77 -21.37
C TYR A 179 10.39 -0.70 -22.37
N ALA A 180 9.63 0.38 -22.54
CA ALA A 180 10.02 1.52 -23.37
C ALA A 180 11.08 2.42 -22.69
N LEU A 181 11.18 2.37 -21.36
CA LEU A 181 12.15 3.15 -20.59
C LEU A 181 13.56 2.51 -20.61
N PRO A 182 14.64 3.30 -20.71
CA PRO A 182 16.01 2.81 -20.52
C PRO A 182 16.28 2.44 -19.05
N ASP A 183 17.27 1.56 -18.83
CA ASP A 183 17.64 1.07 -17.49
C ASP A 183 17.99 2.21 -16.51
N GLU A 184 18.62 3.28 -17.00
CA GLU A 184 18.99 4.46 -16.20
C GLU A 184 17.75 5.20 -15.65
N ALA A 185 16.71 5.36 -16.47
CA ALA A 185 15.46 5.98 -16.04
C ALA A 185 14.69 5.09 -15.04
N ILE A 186 14.65 3.78 -15.29
CA ILE A 186 14.08 2.80 -14.34
C ILE A 186 14.81 2.85 -13.00
N ALA A 187 16.15 2.88 -13.00
CA ALA A 187 16.96 2.94 -11.78
C ALA A 187 16.81 4.27 -11.02
N ALA A 188 16.59 5.38 -11.72
CA ALA A 188 16.34 6.69 -11.12
C ALA A 188 14.95 6.77 -10.45
N ILE A 189 13.91 6.27 -11.12
CA ILE A 189 12.53 6.32 -10.61
C ILE A 189 12.33 5.31 -9.48
N PHE A 190 12.65 4.04 -9.74
CA PHE A 190 12.42 2.91 -8.83
C PHE A 190 13.60 2.66 -7.88
N THR A 191 14.07 3.71 -7.20
CA THR A 191 15.20 3.59 -6.26
C THR A 191 14.91 2.56 -5.16
N ARG A 192 15.94 1.85 -4.68
CA ARG A 192 15.81 0.88 -3.58
C ARG A 192 15.18 1.49 -2.31
N SER A 193 15.37 2.79 -2.06
CA SER A 193 14.74 3.49 -0.93
C SER A 193 13.22 3.57 -1.09
N ARG A 194 12.75 3.98 -2.27
CA ARG A 194 11.31 4.02 -2.59
C ARG A 194 10.69 2.62 -2.59
N LEU A 195 11.35 1.64 -3.22
CA LEU A 195 10.90 0.24 -3.23
C LEU A 195 10.78 -0.34 -1.81
N LYS A 196 11.71 -0.02 -0.91
CA LYS A 196 11.62 -0.41 0.51
C LYS A 196 10.43 0.28 1.22
N ALA A 197 10.16 1.54 0.94
CA ALA A 197 9.06 2.28 1.57
C ALA A 197 7.67 1.71 1.23
N VAL A 198 7.48 1.24 -0.01
CA VAL A 198 6.20 0.67 -0.50
C VAL A 198 6.06 -0.84 -0.23
N PHE A 199 7.15 -1.54 0.06
CA PHE A 199 7.17 -2.99 0.31
C PHE A 199 6.14 -3.51 1.36
N PRO A 200 5.79 -2.77 2.44
CA PRO A 200 4.70 -3.15 3.34
C PRO A 200 3.34 -3.37 2.66
N LEU A 201 3.08 -2.71 1.53
CA LEU A 201 1.87 -2.95 0.73
C LEU A 201 1.94 -4.32 0.06
N CYS A 202 3.10 -4.67 -0.51
CA CYS A 202 3.30 -5.99 -1.12
C CYS A 202 3.04 -7.14 -0.14
N MET A 203 3.36 -6.93 1.14
CA MET A 203 3.08 -7.86 2.23
C MET A 203 1.60 -7.88 2.62
N TYR A 204 0.97 -6.72 2.77
CA TYR A 204 -0.46 -6.60 3.10
C TYR A 204 -1.37 -7.26 2.04
N ALA A 205 -0.95 -7.21 0.77
CA ALA A 205 -1.62 -7.86 -0.36
C ALA A 205 -1.57 -9.39 -0.33
N ARG A 206 -0.67 -10.02 0.44
CA ARG A 206 -0.56 -11.49 0.49
C ARG A 206 -1.64 -12.18 1.30
N ASP A 207 -2.31 -11.45 2.20
CA ASP A 207 -3.32 -11.97 3.15
C ASP A 207 -2.89 -13.28 3.85
N TRP A 208 -1.64 -13.31 4.33
CA TRP A 208 -1.10 -14.52 4.94
C TRP A 208 -1.80 -14.87 6.25
N SER A 209 -2.17 -16.14 6.38
CA SER A 209 -2.55 -16.67 7.69
C SER A 209 -1.36 -16.56 8.65
N PHE A 210 -1.64 -16.58 9.95
CA PHE A 210 -0.59 -16.59 10.98
C PHE A 210 0.40 -17.76 10.79
N SER A 211 -0.05 -18.89 10.23
CA SER A 211 0.78 -20.03 9.84
C SER A 211 1.78 -19.68 8.73
N ASP A 212 1.33 -19.01 7.67
CA ASP A 212 2.15 -18.67 6.50
C ASP A 212 3.14 -17.56 6.84
N LEU A 213 2.68 -16.52 7.56
CA LEU A 213 3.54 -15.47 8.08
C LEU A 213 4.61 -16.02 9.04
N ARG A 214 4.27 -16.98 9.91
CA ARG A 214 5.26 -17.66 10.75
C ARG A 214 6.26 -18.43 9.89
N ARG A 215 5.79 -19.25 8.93
CA ARG A 215 6.64 -20.03 8.02
C ARG A 215 7.58 -19.14 7.20
N PHE A 216 7.14 -17.94 6.81
CA PHE A 216 7.97 -16.91 6.21
C PHE A 216 9.01 -16.39 7.20
N THR A 217 8.58 -15.97 8.39
CA THR A 217 9.49 -15.40 9.42
C THR A 217 10.60 -16.38 9.78
N ASP A 218 10.28 -17.66 9.97
CA ASP A 218 11.25 -18.72 10.30
C ASP A 218 12.33 -18.91 9.19
N GLN A 219 12.03 -18.52 7.93
CA GLN A 219 12.93 -18.59 6.77
C GLN A 219 13.71 -17.31 6.46
N VAL A 220 13.22 -16.13 6.87
CA VAL A 220 13.92 -14.84 6.65
C VAL A 220 14.59 -14.27 7.91
N ARG A 221 14.13 -14.68 9.10
CA ARG A 221 14.62 -14.29 10.44
C ARG A 221 14.98 -12.79 10.57
N PRO A 222 14.02 -11.88 10.31
CA PRO A 222 14.28 -10.46 10.36
C PRO A 222 14.78 -9.96 11.71
N VAL A 223 15.72 -9.02 11.64
CA VAL A 223 16.24 -8.24 12.77
C VAL A 223 15.26 -7.09 13.02
N VAL A 224 14.31 -7.32 13.92
CA VAL A 224 13.43 -6.29 14.47
C VAL A 224 13.83 -6.10 15.94
N PRO A 225 14.25 -4.89 16.37
CA PRO A 225 14.61 -4.68 17.77
C PRO A 225 13.37 -4.78 18.67
N ALA A 226 13.54 -5.32 19.87
CA ALA A 226 12.55 -5.20 20.92
C ALA A 226 12.32 -3.71 21.26
N ALA A 227 11.10 -3.35 21.65
CA ALA A 227 10.76 -1.98 22.07
C ALA A 227 9.59 -1.96 23.05
N ARG A 228 9.53 -0.94 23.91
CA ARG A 228 8.40 -0.72 24.82
C ARG A 228 8.10 0.76 24.99
N GLU A 229 6.86 1.14 24.70
CA GLU A 229 6.31 2.45 25.04
C GLU A 229 5.19 2.34 26.07
N THR A 230 4.95 3.43 26.80
CA THR A 230 3.80 3.54 27.70
C THR A 230 3.28 4.97 27.72
N LEU A 231 2.01 5.09 27.35
CA LEU A 231 1.25 6.32 27.18
C LEU A 231 0.11 6.35 28.20
N GLN A 232 -0.36 7.54 28.58
CA GLN A 232 -1.54 7.70 29.42
C GLN A 232 -2.44 8.81 28.85
N ALA A 233 -3.74 8.56 28.81
CA ALA A 233 -4.75 9.49 28.32
C ALA A 233 -5.97 9.44 29.25
N GLY A 234 -6.10 10.43 30.13
CA GLY A 234 -7.08 10.42 31.21
C GLY A 234 -6.88 9.21 32.13
N THR A 235 -7.89 8.35 32.24
CA THR A 235 -7.85 7.10 33.04
C THR A 235 -7.29 5.89 32.27
N LEU A 236 -7.00 6.02 30.98
CA LEU A 236 -6.50 4.93 30.14
C LEU A 236 -4.96 4.91 30.11
N ARG A 237 -4.39 3.70 30.18
CA ARG A 237 -2.99 3.43 29.87
C ARG A 237 -2.90 2.60 28.60
N PHE A 238 -2.05 3.02 27.68
CA PHE A 238 -1.70 2.26 26.48
C PHE A 238 -0.24 1.81 26.64
N GLU A 239 0.01 0.51 26.74
CA GLU A 239 1.35 -0.06 26.67
C GLU A 239 1.54 -0.72 25.30
N ILE A 240 2.58 -0.31 24.58
CA ILE A 240 2.97 -0.90 23.30
C ILE A 240 4.23 -1.70 23.59
N ARG A 241 4.19 -3.02 23.40
CA ARG A 241 5.35 -3.89 23.55
C ARG A 241 5.61 -4.62 22.24
N ILE A 242 6.80 -4.44 21.69
CA ILE A 242 7.29 -5.20 20.54
C ILE A 242 8.27 -6.25 21.07
N SER A 243 7.92 -7.53 20.91
CA SER A 243 8.92 -8.61 21.01
C SER A 243 9.78 -8.62 19.75
N GLY A 244 11.05 -8.94 19.92
CA GLY A 244 12.07 -8.85 18.88
C GLY A 244 13.42 -9.26 19.46
N GLN A 245 14.51 -8.88 18.79
CA GLN A 245 15.86 -9.07 19.31
C GLN A 245 16.18 -8.01 20.36
N GLU A 246 16.64 -8.43 21.53
CA GLU A 246 17.16 -7.52 22.55
C GLU A 246 18.57 -7.02 22.13
N PRO A 247 19.00 -5.81 22.52
CA PRO A 247 20.29 -5.26 22.09
C PRO A 247 21.52 -6.13 22.41
N ASP A 248 21.44 -6.90 23.50
CA ASP A 248 22.52 -7.78 23.99
C ASP A 248 22.33 -9.27 23.61
N SER A 249 21.37 -9.59 22.72
CA SER A 249 21.06 -10.98 22.34
C SER A 249 22.26 -11.74 21.77
N ARG A 250 22.55 -12.92 22.31
CA ARG A 250 23.74 -13.69 21.95
C ARG A 250 23.60 -14.41 20.59
N PRO A 251 24.68 -14.51 19.80
CA PRO A 251 24.70 -15.37 18.62
C PRO A 251 24.33 -16.82 18.97
N GLY A 252 23.20 -17.30 18.46
CA GLY A 252 22.68 -18.64 18.76
C GLY A 252 21.52 -18.70 19.77
N GLU A 253 21.03 -17.56 20.27
CA GLU A 253 19.75 -17.52 21.00
C GLU A 253 18.57 -18.01 20.14
N TRP A 254 17.54 -18.51 20.82
CA TRP A 254 16.33 -18.99 20.15
C TRP A 254 15.60 -17.82 19.48
N TYR A 255 15.44 -17.89 18.16
CA TYR A 255 14.76 -16.84 17.41
C TYR A 255 13.26 -16.83 17.72
N GLU A 256 12.81 -15.82 18.47
CA GLU A 256 11.38 -15.52 18.59
C GLU A 256 10.92 -14.68 17.40
N MET A 257 9.76 -15.03 16.84
CA MET A 257 9.05 -14.23 15.84
C MET A 257 8.73 -12.84 16.42
N PRO A 258 9.17 -11.72 15.81
CA PRO A 258 8.83 -10.39 16.30
C PRO A 258 7.33 -10.13 16.24
N ARG A 259 6.74 -9.57 17.31
CA ARG A 259 5.30 -9.27 17.40
C ARG A 259 5.03 -7.98 18.14
N LEU A 260 3.98 -7.28 17.74
CA LEU A 260 3.43 -6.17 18.53
C LEU A 260 2.27 -6.66 19.41
N HIS A 261 2.32 -6.28 20.67
CA HIS A 261 1.27 -6.40 21.66
C HIS A 261 0.89 -4.98 22.12
N LEU A 262 -0.34 -4.57 21.84
CA LEU A 262 -0.93 -3.35 22.39
C LEU A 262 -1.82 -3.74 23.57
N LEU A 263 -1.53 -3.26 24.76
CA LEU A 263 -2.35 -3.44 25.96
C LEU A 263 -3.03 -2.11 26.29
N ILE A 264 -4.37 -2.08 26.24
CA ILE A 264 -5.16 -0.93 26.70
C ILE A 264 -5.78 -1.29 28.05
N SER A 265 -5.42 -0.53 29.09
CA SER A 265 -5.88 -0.75 30.46
C SER A 265 -6.67 0.44 30.98
N GLY A 266 -7.81 0.18 31.61
CA GLY A 266 -8.56 1.13 32.43
C GLY A 266 -8.39 0.83 33.92
N GLN A 267 -9.34 1.30 34.74
CA GLN A 267 -9.36 0.99 36.18
C GLN A 267 -9.78 -0.46 36.48
N GLU A 268 -10.70 -1.01 35.67
CA GLU A 268 -11.33 -2.33 35.91
C GLU A 268 -11.10 -3.34 34.77
N PHE A 269 -10.33 -2.98 33.74
CA PHE A 269 -10.09 -3.84 32.57
C PHE A 269 -8.66 -3.74 32.01
N VAL A 270 -8.23 -4.80 31.33
CA VAL A 270 -7.05 -4.83 30.46
C VAL A 270 -7.42 -5.60 29.19
N MET A 271 -7.27 -4.97 28.02
CA MET A 271 -7.62 -5.55 26.72
C MET A 271 -6.37 -5.63 25.82
N PRO A 272 -5.99 -6.83 25.34
CA PRO A 272 -4.87 -7.01 24.41
C PRO A 272 -5.30 -6.93 22.94
N PHE A 273 -4.48 -6.28 22.12
CA PHE A 273 -4.65 -6.16 20.67
C PHE A 273 -3.33 -6.44 19.93
N GLY A 274 -3.44 -6.77 18.65
CA GLY A 274 -2.31 -7.13 17.79
C GLY A 274 -1.97 -6.07 16.74
N TRP A 275 -1.17 -6.48 15.76
CA TRP A 275 -0.67 -5.62 14.68
C TRP A 275 -1.78 -4.95 13.86
N ALA A 276 -2.85 -5.67 13.51
CA ALA A 276 -3.92 -5.14 12.66
C ALA A 276 -4.59 -3.92 13.30
N GLN A 277 -5.06 -4.07 14.55
CA GLN A 277 -5.70 -2.98 15.29
C GLN A 277 -4.73 -1.83 15.58
N PHE A 278 -3.46 -2.13 15.92
CA PHE A 278 -2.46 -1.10 16.18
C PHE A 278 -2.09 -0.27 14.94
N SER A 279 -1.88 -0.93 13.79
CA SER A 279 -1.48 -0.23 12.56
C SER A 279 -2.59 0.68 12.05
N GLU A 280 -3.84 0.20 12.05
CA GLU A 280 -5.00 1.03 11.71
C GLU A 280 -5.21 2.18 12.72
N LEU A 281 -5.04 1.93 14.03
CA LEU A 281 -5.11 2.97 15.06
C LEU A 281 -4.06 4.06 14.81
N LEU A 282 -2.82 3.65 14.54
CA LEU A 282 -1.72 4.60 14.31
C LEU A 282 -1.95 5.40 13.03
N ARG A 283 -2.37 4.79 11.91
CA ARG A 283 -2.68 5.54 10.67
C ARG A 283 -3.82 6.54 10.90
N THR A 284 -4.91 6.12 11.54
CA THR A 284 -6.06 7.00 11.85
C THR A 284 -5.70 8.14 12.80
N LEU A 285 -4.91 7.87 13.85
CA LEU A 285 -4.49 8.91 14.80
C LEU A 285 -3.37 9.80 14.26
N SER A 286 -2.54 9.35 13.30
CA SER A 286 -1.64 10.24 12.54
C SER A 286 -2.43 11.25 11.71
N VAL A 287 -3.47 10.82 11.00
CA VAL A 287 -4.36 11.72 10.24
C VAL A 287 -5.05 12.71 11.18
N TYR A 288 -5.62 12.25 12.29
CA TYR A 288 -6.24 13.14 13.29
C TYR A 288 -5.24 14.10 13.93
N HIS A 289 -4.00 13.67 14.20
CA HIS A 289 -2.97 14.56 14.75
C HIS A 289 -2.57 15.65 13.75
N GLN A 290 -2.48 15.33 12.45
CA GLN A 290 -2.13 16.28 11.40
C GLN A 290 -3.25 17.29 11.13
N ASP A 291 -4.50 16.83 10.97
CA ASP A 291 -5.67 17.71 10.78
C ASP A 291 -6.95 17.06 11.35
N PRO A 292 -7.38 17.44 12.58
CA PRO A 292 -8.63 16.99 13.17
C PRO A 292 -9.87 17.33 12.34
N ALA A 293 -9.84 18.39 11.51
CA ALA A 293 -11.02 18.90 10.82
C ALA A 293 -11.50 17.93 9.73
N VAL A 294 -10.58 17.24 9.05
CA VAL A 294 -10.88 16.20 8.04
C VAL A 294 -11.69 15.04 8.65
N LEU A 295 -11.56 14.84 9.96
CA LEU A 295 -12.11 13.73 10.74
C LEU A 295 -13.27 14.15 11.67
N THR A 296 -13.86 15.35 11.45
CA THR A 296 -14.90 15.96 12.29
C THR A 296 -16.17 15.11 12.47
N GLN A 297 -16.51 14.22 11.53
CA GLN A 297 -17.73 13.39 11.58
C GLN A 297 -17.51 11.99 12.21
N GLY A 298 -16.28 11.67 12.63
CA GLY A 298 -15.90 10.32 13.01
C GLY A 298 -15.23 9.54 11.88
N PHE A 299 -14.93 8.27 12.16
CA PHE A 299 -14.36 7.30 11.22
C PHE A 299 -14.85 5.90 11.60
N ASP A 300 -15.15 5.07 10.60
CA ASP A 300 -15.63 3.69 10.76
C ASP A 300 -14.76 2.78 9.89
N GLY A 301 -13.68 2.26 10.47
CA GLY A 301 -12.69 1.40 9.82
C GLY A 301 -12.94 -0.09 10.05
N SER A 302 -11.97 -0.91 9.66
CA SER A 302 -12.06 -2.38 9.78
C SER A 302 -11.75 -2.88 11.19
N CYS A 303 -10.85 -2.20 11.91
CA CYS A 303 -10.46 -2.49 13.28
C CYS A 303 -10.74 -1.33 14.24
N VAL A 304 -10.78 -0.10 13.74
CA VAL A 304 -10.82 1.13 14.53
C VAL A 304 -11.99 2.01 14.11
N VAL A 305 -12.83 2.33 15.08
CA VAL A 305 -13.95 3.26 14.94
C VAL A 305 -13.71 4.41 15.91
N PHE A 306 -13.95 5.65 15.51
CA PHE A 306 -14.18 6.70 16.50
C PHE A 306 -15.35 7.59 16.08
N ALA A 307 -16.12 8.06 17.06
CA ALA A 307 -17.29 8.89 16.82
C ALA A 307 -17.23 10.15 17.68
N THR A 308 -17.27 11.29 17.02
CA THR A 308 -17.36 12.63 17.61
C THR A 308 -18.84 13.00 17.82
N ARG A 309 -19.14 13.73 18.90
CA ARG A 309 -20.47 14.37 19.13
C ARG A 309 -21.68 13.42 19.22
N VAL A 310 -21.50 12.18 19.69
CA VAL A 310 -22.62 11.24 19.94
C VAL A 310 -23.32 11.51 21.28
N THR A 311 -22.60 12.05 22.28
CA THR A 311 -23.11 12.28 23.63
C THR A 311 -23.32 13.76 23.96
N ALA A 312 -24.24 14.05 24.88
CA ALA A 312 -24.46 15.39 25.42
C ALA A 312 -23.26 15.95 26.21
N SER A 313 -22.28 15.11 26.55
CA SER A 313 -21.04 15.44 27.24
C SER A 313 -19.88 15.87 26.32
N GLN A 314 -20.07 15.86 24.99
CA GLN A 314 -19.04 16.14 23.98
C GLN A 314 -17.84 15.16 23.98
N ASP A 315 -18.00 13.96 24.55
CA ASP A 315 -16.95 12.94 24.51
C ASP A 315 -16.76 12.37 23.09
N VAL A 316 -15.51 12.01 22.80
CA VAL A 316 -15.13 11.19 21.65
C VAL A 316 -15.18 9.72 22.08
N MET A 317 -15.99 8.92 21.41
CA MET A 317 -15.93 7.46 21.52
C MET A 317 -14.76 6.95 20.67
N LEU A 318 -13.84 6.17 21.25
CA LEU A 318 -12.85 5.38 20.53
C LEU A 318 -13.17 3.89 20.69
N GLY A 319 -13.18 3.16 19.58
CA GLY A 319 -13.47 1.73 19.51
C GLY A 319 -12.34 0.96 18.84
N LEU A 320 -11.93 -0.15 19.47
CA LEU A 320 -11.05 -1.16 18.88
C LEU A 320 -11.74 -2.53 19.04
N ASP A 321 -12.16 -3.13 17.93
CA ASP A 321 -12.87 -4.42 17.90
C ASP A 321 -14.05 -4.47 18.91
N ALA A 322 -13.92 -5.18 20.04
CA ALA A 322 -14.93 -5.28 21.09
C ALA A 322 -14.85 -4.18 22.19
N LEU A 323 -13.72 -3.46 22.30
CA LEU A 323 -13.55 -2.39 23.29
C LEU A 323 -14.18 -1.08 22.80
N ARG A 324 -14.95 -0.41 23.65
CA ARG A 324 -15.38 0.99 23.45
C ARG A 324 -14.98 1.80 24.69
N VAL A 325 -14.24 2.89 24.48
CA VAL A 325 -13.85 3.85 25.52
C VAL A 325 -14.34 5.24 25.14
N TYR A 326 -14.63 6.06 26.14
CA TYR A 326 -15.07 7.44 25.97
C TYR A 326 -14.00 8.36 26.58
N LEU A 327 -13.59 9.38 25.81
CA LEU A 327 -12.55 10.32 26.18
C LEU A 327 -13.05 11.74 25.87
N GLN A 328 -12.80 12.68 26.78
CA GLN A 328 -12.96 14.10 26.46
C GLN A 328 -12.07 14.47 25.26
N GLU A 329 -12.53 15.37 24.39
CA GLU A 329 -11.83 15.75 23.15
C GLU A 329 -10.35 16.12 23.37
N ALA A 330 -10.04 16.86 24.44
CA ALA A 330 -8.66 17.21 24.81
C ALA A 330 -7.80 15.98 25.18
N GLY A 331 -8.40 14.97 25.83
CA GLY A 331 -7.73 13.71 26.17
C GLY A 331 -7.54 12.79 24.97
N PHE A 332 -8.46 12.84 23.99
CA PHE A 332 -8.31 12.15 22.71
C PHE A 332 -7.24 12.79 21.82
N ALA A 333 -7.20 14.13 21.75
CA ALA A 333 -6.15 14.86 21.04
C ALA A 333 -4.76 14.63 21.66
N GLU A 334 -4.66 14.59 22.99
CA GLU A 334 -3.40 14.23 23.67
C GLU A 334 -3.01 12.76 23.42
N LEU A 335 -3.96 11.82 23.40
CA LEU A 335 -3.71 10.43 23.01
C LEU A 335 -3.14 10.34 21.60
N ALA A 336 -3.75 11.02 20.63
CA ALA A 336 -3.31 11.04 19.24
C ALA A 336 -1.88 11.59 19.12
N ARG A 337 -1.65 12.79 19.67
CA ARG A 337 -0.35 13.46 19.70
C ARG A 337 0.74 12.58 20.33
N SER A 338 0.51 12.10 21.56
CA SER A 338 1.50 11.30 22.28
C SER A 338 1.74 9.93 21.66
N LEU A 339 0.73 9.27 21.07
CA LEU A 339 0.94 8.02 20.32
C LEU A 339 1.85 8.25 19.11
N VAL A 340 1.50 9.23 18.28
CA VAL A 340 2.18 9.49 17.00
C VAL A 340 3.64 9.91 17.24
N THR A 341 3.89 10.92 18.08
CA THR A 341 5.26 11.40 18.36
C THR A 341 6.20 10.30 18.87
N ARG A 342 5.69 9.33 19.65
CA ARG A 342 6.48 8.18 20.13
C ARG A 342 6.68 7.07 19.10
N CYS A 343 5.81 6.97 18.11
CA CYS A 343 5.93 5.98 17.03
C CYS A 343 6.77 6.48 15.84
N GLU A 344 6.99 7.80 15.73
CA GLU A 344 7.78 8.42 14.65
C GLU A 344 9.30 8.26 14.82
N HIS A 345 9.82 8.29 16.05
CA HIS A 345 11.25 8.44 16.33
C HIS A 345 11.85 7.28 17.15
N GLY A 346 13.18 7.15 17.10
CA GLY A 346 13.94 6.22 17.94
C GLY A 346 13.72 4.72 17.66
N GLN A 347 14.04 3.91 18.67
CA GLN A 347 14.00 2.44 18.59
C GLN A 347 12.59 1.90 18.29
N THR A 348 11.55 2.54 18.83
CA THR A 348 10.14 2.21 18.58
C THR A 348 9.80 2.37 17.09
N SER A 349 10.22 3.46 16.45
CA SER A 349 10.02 3.69 15.00
C SER A 349 10.74 2.65 14.14
N GLN A 350 12.00 2.32 14.47
CA GLN A 350 12.76 1.28 13.78
C GLN A 350 12.11 -0.11 13.91
N ALA A 351 11.61 -0.45 15.11
CA ALA A 351 10.88 -1.69 15.36
C ALA A 351 9.57 -1.74 14.54
N LEU A 352 8.82 -0.62 14.49
CA LEU A 352 7.60 -0.52 13.71
C LEU A 352 7.85 -0.67 12.20
N GLU A 353 8.85 -0.01 11.61
CA GLU A 353 9.18 -0.24 10.19
C GLU A 353 9.58 -1.70 9.89
N GLY A 354 10.28 -2.36 10.82
CA GLY A 354 10.56 -3.80 10.74
C GLY A 354 9.28 -4.65 10.73
N LEU A 355 8.31 -4.33 11.58
CA LEU A 355 7.01 -5.01 11.63
C LEU A 355 6.12 -4.70 10.42
N ARG A 356 6.11 -3.46 9.90
CA ARG A 356 5.39 -3.11 8.66
C ARG A 356 5.91 -3.91 7.48
N CYS A 357 7.23 -4.09 7.38
CA CYS A 357 7.83 -4.96 6.37
C CYS A 357 7.51 -6.45 6.59
N LEU A 358 7.11 -6.88 7.79
CA LEU A 358 6.84 -8.29 8.11
C LEU A 358 5.35 -8.65 8.01
N TYR A 359 4.46 -7.84 8.60
CA TYR A 359 3.02 -8.06 8.66
C TYR A 359 2.23 -7.33 7.56
N GLY A 360 2.86 -6.36 6.89
CA GLY A 360 2.20 -5.44 5.97
C GLY A 360 1.56 -4.24 6.67
N ASP A 361 1.43 -3.15 5.92
CA ASP A 361 0.82 -1.88 6.34
C ASP A 361 0.30 -1.16 5.11
N LEU A 362 -0.84 -0.46 5.23
CA LEU A 362 -1.39 0.37 4.17
C LEU A 362 -0.65 1.71 4.04
#